data_AF-A0A1D8K980-F1
#
_entry.id   AF-A0A1D8K980-F1
#
_cell.length_a   1.000
_cell.length_b   1.000
_cell.length_c   1.000
_cell.angle_alpha   90.00
_cell.angle_beta   90.00
_cell.angle_gamma   90.00
#
_symmetry.space_group_name_H-M   'P 1'
#
loop_
_entity.id
_entity.type
_entity.pdbx_description
1 polymer ?
#
loop_
_entity_poly.entity_id
_entity_poly.type
_entity_poly.pdbx_seq_one_letter_code
_entity_poly.pdbx_strand_id
1 'polypeptide(L)'
;MGKRLIIATVLLSGLLAACATAPVQEMSDARQALLAAREAGAATRAPQIYSRAEALMQRAEDQLSVGGYASAKKLAEEAKKAAQEARDKALVR
;
A
#
# COMPACT_ATOMS: atom_id res chain seq x y z
N MET A 1 23.59 31.54 -20.60
CA MET A 1 23.47 31.56 -19.11
C MET A 1 22.05 31.34 -18.57
N GLY A 2 20.96 31.76 -19.22
CA GLY A 2 19.61 31.72 -18.63
C GLY A 2 18.98 30.34 -18.39
N LYS A 3 19.24 29.34 -19.25
CA LYS A 3 18.66 27.98 -19.08
C LYS A 3 19.21 27.22 -17.87
N ARG A 4 20.47 27.48 -17.48
CA ARG A 4 21.08 26.87 -16.29
C ARG A 4 20.50 27.44 -14.99
N LEU A 5 20.08 28.71 -15.01
CA LEU A 5 19.41 29.36 -13.88
C LEU A 5 18.00 28.80 -13.65
N ILE A 6 17.24 28.53 -14.73
CA ILE A 6 15.88 27.98 -14.62
C ILE A 6 15.89 26.56 -14.07
N ILE A 7 16.87 25.74 -14.44
CA ILE A 7 17.00 24.36 -13.94
C ILE A 7 17.35 24.35 -12.44
N ALA A 8 18.17 25.31 -11.98
CA ALA A 8 18.55 25.41 -10.57
C ALA A 8 17.36 25.79 -9.66
N THR A 9 16.44 26.62 -10.15
CA THR A 9 15.28 27.07 -9.35
C THR A 9 14.20 25.99 -9.23
N VAL A 10 13.99 25.14 -10.24
CA VAL A 10 12.98 24.07 -10.20
C VAL A 10 13.39 22.93 -9.25
N LEU A 11 14.70 22.69 -9.09
CA LEU A 11 15.23 21.66 -8.20
C LEU A 11 15.15 22.01 -6.70
N LEU A 12 14.96 23.29 -6.35
CA LEU A 12 14.99 23.75 -4.96
C LEU A 12 13.61 23.70 -4.25
N SER A 13 12.53 23.49 -5.00
CA SER A 13 11.15 23.56 -4.48
C SER A 13 10.61 22.24 -3.87
N GLY A 14 11.40 21.16 -3.87
CA GLY A 14 10.96 19.84 -3.43
C GLY A 14 11.06 19.53 -1.93
N LEU A 15 11.53 20.46 -1.10
CA LEU A 15 12.01 20.17 0.26
C LEU A 15 10.99 20.36 1.41
N LEU A 16 9.68 20.34 1.14
CA LEU A 16 8.65 20.58 2.18
C LEU A 16 7.60 19.44 2.33
N ALA A 17 7.94 18.20 1.99
CA ALA A 17 7.07 17.04 2.22
C ALA A 17 7.32 16.41 3.61
N ALA A 18 7.04 17.15 4.69
CA ALA A 18 7.09 16.62 6.06
C ALA A 18 5.77 16.87 6.83
N CYS A 19 4.66 17.05 6.12
CA CYS A 19 3.35 16.86 6.73
C CYS A 19 3.14 15.35 6.89
N ALA A 20 2.97 14.87 8.13
CA ALA A 20 2.52 13.50 8.41
C ALA A 20 1.08 13.34 7.89
N THR A 21 0.95 13.12 6.60
CA THR A 21 -0.34 12.92 5.93
C THR A 21 -0.74 11.46 5.98
N ALA A 22 -2.06 11.22 5.93
CA ALA A 22 -2.59 9.87 5.86
C ALA A 22 -1.98 9.10 4.66
N PRO A 23 -1.64 7.81 4.81
CA PRO A 23 -0.97 6.99 3.79
C PRO A 23 -1.95 6.52 2.70
N VAL A 24 -2.57 7.46 1.99
CA VAL A 24 -3.66 7.17 1.03
C VAL A 24 -3.19 6.23 -0.09
N GLN A 25 -1.95 6.39 -0.56
CA GLN A 25 -1.39 5.58 -1.64
C GLN A 25 -1.20 4.13 -1.19
N GLU A 26 -0.55 3.91 -0.05
CA GLU A 26 -0.30 2.57 0.48
C GLU A 26 -1.60 1.83 0.79
N MET A 27 -2.59 2.53 1.35
CA MET A 27 -3.93 1.97 1.60
C MET A 27 -4.66 1.62 0.29
N SER A 28 -4.52 2.43 -0.76
CA SER A 28 -5.12 2.14 -2.06
C SER A 28 -4.48 0.93 -2.73
N ASP A 29 -3.15 0.87 -2.74
CA ASP A 29 -2.39 -0.25 -3.28
C ASP A 29 -2.76 -1.57 -2.59
N ALA A 30 -2.89 -1.56 -1.26
CA ALA A 30 -3.29 -2.72 -0.48
C ALA A 30 -4.69 -3.22 -0.85
N ARG A 31 -5.67 -2.31 -1.01
CA ARG A 31 -7.03 -2.66 -1.47
C ARG A 31 -7.04 -3.25 -2.88
N GLN A 32 -6.28 -2.65 -3.79
CA GLN A 32 -6.16 -3.14 -5.16
C GLN A 32 -5.51 -4.53 -5.21
N ALA A 33 -4.49 -4.78 -4.38
CA ALA A 33 -3.86 -6.09 -4.28
C ALA A 33 -4.83 -7.15 -3.72
N LEU A 34 -5.62 -6.81 -2.69
CA LEU A 34 -6.66 -7.70 -2.13
C LEU A 34 -7.74 -8.04 -3.15
N LEU A 35 -8.17 -7.06 -3.95
CA LEU A 35 -9.13 -7.28 -5.03
C LEU A 35 -8.55 -8.25 -6.08
N ALA A 36 -7.32 -8.01 -6.54
CA ALA A 36 -6.66 -8.87 -7.50
C ALA A 36 -6.45 -10.31 -6.98
N ALA A 37 -6.15 -10.47 -5.69
CA ALA A 37 -6.04 -11.79 -5.06
C ALA A 37 -7.40 -12.50 -5.02
N ARG A 38 -8.47 -11.78 -4.67
CA ARG A 38 -9.85 -12.31 -4.68
C ARG A 38 -10.24 -12.78 -6.08
N GLU A 39 -10.02 -11.96 -7.09
CA GLU A 39 -10.32 -12.26 -8.50
C GLU A 39 -9.53 -13.47 -9.01
N ALA A 40 -8.30 -13.66 -8.56
CA ALA A 40 -7.51 -14.86 -8.85
C ALA A 40 -8.00 -16.13 -8.11
N GLY A 41 -9.02 -16.03 -7.25
CA GLY A 41 -9.55 -17.14 -6.48
C GLY A 41 -8.73 -17.50 -5.25
N ALA A 42 -7.94 -16.55 -4.71
CA ALA A 42 -7.09 -16.79 -3.54
C ALA A 42 -7.88 -17.19 -2.29
N ALA A 43 -9.13 -16.75 -2.14
CA ALA A 43 -10.00 -17.17 -1.04
C ALA A 43 -10.18 -18.70 -0.97
N THR A 44 -10.13 -19.40 -2.11
CA THR A 44 -10.28 -20.87 -2.17
C THR A 44 -8.93 -21.57 -2.35
N ARG A 45 -8.03 -20.98 -3.15
CA ARG A 45 -6.77 -21.62 -3.54
C ARG A 45 -5.60 -21.32 -2.58
N ALA A 46 -5.66 -20.20 -1.87
CA ALA A 46 -4.66 -19.75 -0.90
C ALA A 46 -5.31 -19.13 0.37
N PRO A 47 -6.28 -19.81 1.00
CA PRO A 47 -7.15 -19.20 2.03
C PRO A 47 -6.37 -18.61 3.21
N GLN A 48 -5.36 -19.32 3.70
CA GLN A 48 -4.58 -18.88 4.86
C GLN A 48 -3.83 -17.56 4.61
N ILE A 49 -3.26 -17.40 3.41
CA ILE A 49 -2.50 -16.19 3.05
C ILE A 49 -3.47 -15.06 2.74
N TYR A 50 -4.59 -15.36 2.07
CA TYR A 50 -5.63 -14.38 1.78
C TYR A 50 -6.26 -13.81 3.07
N SER A 51 -6.62 -14.66 4.03
CA SER A 51 -7.16 -14.22 5.33
C SER A 51 -6.16 -13.41 6.14
N ARG A 52 -4.85 -13.71 6.03
CA ARG A 52 -3.80 -12.88 6.63
C ARG A 52 -3.77 -11.48 6.01
N ALA A 53 -3.88 -11.38 4.69
CA ALA A 53 -3.92 -10.09 4.00
C ALA A 53 -5.13 -9.26 4.43
N GLU A 54 -6.31 -9.88 4.55
CA GLU A 54 -7.53 -9.21 5.03
C GLU A 54 -7.37 -8.73 6.48
N ALA A 55 -6.83 -9.56 7.37
CA ALA A 55 -6.60 -9.18 8.76
C ALA A 55 -5.60 -8.02 8.91
N LEU A 56 -4.54 -7.99 8.09
CA LEU A 56 -3.59 -6.88 8.06
C LEU A 56 -4.24 -5.59 7.55
N MET A 57 -5.06 -5.68 6.50
CA MET A 57 -5.80 -4.53 5.96
C MET A 57 -6.78 -3.96 6.99
N GLN A 58 -7.53 -4.82 7.68
CA GLN A 58 -8.45 -4.38 8.73
C GLN A 58 -7.70 -3.63 9.84
N ARG A 59 -6.56 -4.16 10.31
CA ARG A 59 -5.73 -3.45 11.30
C ARG A 59 -5.18 -2.12 10.76
N ALA A 60 -4.88 -2.04 9.47
CA ALA A 60 -4.43 -0.80 8.85
C ALA A 60 -5.55 0.26 8.86
N GLU A 61 -6.79 -0.14 8.59
CA GLU A 61 -7.97 0.73 8.65
C GLU A 61 -8.26 1.18 10.09
N ASP A 62 -8.15 0.27 11.07
CA ASP A 62 -8.29 0.61 12.48
C ASP A 62 -7.27 1.67 12.90
N GLN A 63 -6.00 1.50 12.52
CA GLN A 63 -4.94 2.48 12.80
C GLN A 63 -5.17 3.80 12.06
N LEU A 64 -5.66 3.77 10.82
CA LEU A 64 -5.99 4.98 10.07
C LEU A 64 -7.10 5.78 10.78
N SER A 65 -8.11 5.09 11.32
CA SER A 65 -9.26 5.71 11.99
C SER A 65 -8.89 6.49 13.26
N VAL A 66 -7.82 6.08 13.96
CA VAL A 66 -7.32 6.72 15.18
C VAL A 66 -6.14 7.67 14.93
N GLY A 67 -5.82 7.98 13.66
CA GLY A 67 -4.69 8.85 13.30
C GLY A 67 -3.31 8.19 13.41
N GLY A 68 -3.26 6.85 13.57
CA GLY A 68 -2.04 6.05 13.63
C GLY A 68 -1.39 5.84 12.26
N TYR A 69 -1.08 6.92 11.53
CA TYR A 69 -0.67 6.88 10.12
C TYR A 69 0.57 6.05 9.83
N ALA A 70 1.59 6.08 10.70
CA ALA A 70 2.79 5.26 10.55
C ALA A 70 2.48 3.76 10.66
N SER A 71 1.66 3.39 11.64
CA SER A 71 1.19 2.02 11.83
C SER A 71 0.31 1.56 10.66
N ALA A 72 -0.65 2.40 10.25
CA ALA A 72 -1.52 2.15 9.12
C ALA A 72 -0.72 1.90 7.83
N LYS A 73 0.26 2.75 7.55
CA LYS A 73 1.17 2.59 6.40
C LYS A 73 1.88 1.25 6.41
N LYS A 74 2.47 0.88 7.56
CA LYS A 74 3.20 -0.39 7.68
C LYS A 74 2.28 -1.59 7.47
N LEU A 75 1.12 -1.57 8.11
CA LEU A 75 0.12 -2.65 7.99
C LEU A 75 -0.42 -2.78 6.57
N ALA A 76 -0.65 -1.66 5.87
CA ALA A 76 -1.07 -1.66 4.48
C ALA A 76 -0.02 -2.29 3.55
N GLU A 77 1.26 -1.96 3.72
CA GLU A 77 2.36 -2.58 2.97
C GLU A 77 2.48 -4.09 3.24
N GLU A 78 2.27 -4.52 4.48
CA GLU A 78 2.23 -5.95 4.83
C GLU A 78 1.00 -6.64 4.19
N ALA A 79 -0.17 -6.00 4.22
CA ALA A 79 -1.39 -6.50 3.59
C ALA A 79 -1.22 -6.66 2.08
N LYS A 80 -0.64 -5.65 1.41
CA LYS A 80 -0.32 -5.67 -0.02
C LYS A 80 0.56 -6.85 -0.39
N LYS A 81 1.65 -7.08 0.35
CA LYS A 81 2.58 -8.20 0.11
C LYS A 81 1.90 -9.56 0.29
N ALA A 82 1.14 -9.72 1.37
CA ALA A 82 0.39 -10.95 1.62
C ALA A 82 -0.67 -11.20 0.52
N ALA A 83 -1.36 -10.16 0.05
CA ALA A 83 -2.32 -10.28 -1.03
C ALA A 83 -1.65 -10.69 -2.36
N GLN A 84 -0.50 -10.12 -2.69
CA GLN A 84 0.30 -10.53 -3.86
C GLN A 84 0.73 -11.99 -3.78
N GLU A 85 1.23 -12.43 -2.63
CA GLU A 85 1.60 -13.84 -2.39
C GLU A 85 0.39 -14.77 -2.54
N ALA A 86 -0.77 -14.37 -1.99
CA ALA A 86 -2.00 -15.13 -2.09
C ALA A 86 -2.48 -15.25 -3.55
N ARG A 87 -2.38 -14.16 -4.32
CA ARG A 87 -2.68 -14.12 -5.75
C ARG A 87 -1.77 -15.07 -6.52
N ASP A 88 -0.46 -14.96 -6.36
CA ASP A 88 0.52 -15.77 -7.09
C ASP A 88 0.30 -17.26 -6.82
N LYS A 89 0.07 -17.63 -5.56
CA LYS A 89 -0.25 -19.00 -5.18
C LYS A 89 -1.57 -19.50 -5.78
N ALA A 90 -2.56 -18.62 -5.97
CA ALA A 90 -3.83 -18.98 -6.60
C ALA A 90 -3.70 -19.23 -8.11
N LEU A 91 -2.72 -18.61 -8.77
CA LEU A 91 -2.50 -18.71 -10.22
C LEU A 91 -1.62 -19.90 -10.63
N VAL A 92 -0.71 -20.39 -9.77
CA VAL A 92 0.27 -21.43 -10.09
C VAL A 92 -0.28 -22.87 -9.89
N ARG A 93 -1.60 -23.04 -9.77
CA ARG A 93 -2.23 -24.33 -9.46
C ARG A 93 -2.60 -25.14 -10.69
#